data_AF-A0A8H6CDD4-F1
#
_entry.id   AF-A0A8H6CDD4-F1
#
_cell.length_a   1.000
_cell.length_b   1.000
_cell.length_c   1.000
_cell.angle_alpha   90.00
_cell.angle_beta   90.00
_cell.angle_gamma   90.00
#
_symmetry.space_group_name_H-M   'P 1'
#
loop_
_entity.id
_entity.type
_entity.pdbx_description
1 polymer ?
#
loop_
_entity_poly.entity_id
_entity_poly.type
_entity_poly.pdbx_seq_one_letter_code
_entity_poly.pdbx_strand_id
1 'polypeptide(L)'
;MQVPLIRLQCGVNSYEWGKVGHESAAAKFAAATPSNKLSIQQEKPYAELWMGTHPSLPSKDVETQRSLLDMVQDNQALMSTEISKKYDEKLPFLFKVLSIRKALSIQAHPNKKLAEQLHEKDPKNYPDDNHKPEMTIAVTPFDGMCGFRPLKEISHFLSTVSSLRSLIGESAAKDFENAVSGHETSDSEKDVEKNKKALQAAFSTLMKIDKSTIASAAKELVASAEKEGEKFAGGGGPSNGGKELADLVIRLNGQFEGDIGLFVLFFLNYVKLEIGEAMFLKADDIHAYLSGDIIECMASSDNVVRAGFTPKFQDIPTLTTMLTYSYAPISEQKMHPTDYPYVTLNSTAYSSSSSAILYDPPIEEFSVVKTELKKKGAKATFEAIAGPSIFICTNGEGTISVGPKTEEVKAGFVYFVGATAECVLESQSEDFTTFKAFCELSGKESANGTK
;
A
#
# COMPACT_ATOMS: atom_id res chain seq x y z
N MET A 1 -33.36 11.16 -12.53
CA MET A 1 -31.90 11.05 -12.25
C MET A 1 -31.44 9.69 -12.73
N GLN A 2 -30.28 9.61 -13.39
CA GLN A 2 -29.65 8.34 -13.72
C GLN A 2 -29.34 7.60 -12.41
N VAL A 3 -29.66 6.30 -12.35
CA VAL A 3 -29.29 5.47 -11.19
C VAL A 3 -27.77 5.45 -11.11
N PRO A 4 -27.16 5.86 -9.97
CA PRO A 4 -25.71 6.06 -9.89
C PRO A 4 -24.98 4.73 -9.66
N LEU A 5 -25.26 3.72 -10.51
CA LEU A 5 -24.62 2.42 -10.54
C LEU A 5 -24.04 2.21 -11.95
N ILE A 6 -22.72 2.33 -12.05
CA ILE A 6 -21.98 2.35 -13.31
C ILE A 6 -20.91 1.26 -13.27
N ARG A 7 -20.96 0.32 -14.21
CA ARG A 7 -19.89 -0.67 -14.37
C ARG A 7 -18.70 0.00 -15.07
N LEU A 8 -17.51 -0.19 -14.52
CA LEU A 8 -16.29 0.43 -15.01
C LEU A 8 -15.41 -0.57 -15.78
N GLN A 9 -14.92 -0.13 -16.93
CA GLN A 9 -13.74 -0.66 -17.59
C GLN A 9 -12.52 0.12 -17.09
N CYS A 10 -11.69 -0.54 -16.28
CA CYS A 10 -10.51 0.04 -15.64
C CYS A 10 -9.24 -0.30 -16.41
N GLY A 11 -8.26 0.61 -16.41
CA GLY A 11 -7.01 0.42 -17.12
C GLY A 11 -5.99 -0.36 -16.30
N VAL A 12 -5.17 -1.19 -16.99
CA VAL A 12 -4.06 -1.93 -16.38
C VAL A 12 -2.73 -1.47 -16.96
N ASN A 13 -1.73 -1.26 -16.11
CA ASN A 13 -0.38 -0.90 -16.53
C ASN A 13 0.58 -2.10 -16.49
N SER A 14 1.75 -1.92 -17.11
CA SER A 14 2.72 -2.99 -17.35
C SER A 14 4.11 -2.60 -16.86
N TYR A 15 4.23 -2.22 -15.59
CA TYR A 15 5.54 -2.01 -14.97
C TYR A 15 6.31 -3.32 -14.81
N GLU A 16 7.64 -3.28 -14.95
CA GLU A 16 8.49 -4.48 -15.01
C GLU A 16 8.41 -5.38 -13.77
N TRP A 17 8.07 -4.79 -12.62
CA TRP A 17 7.95 -5.50 -11.35
C TRP A 17 6.68 -6.36 -11.24
N GLY A 18 5.70 -6.18 -12.15
CA GLY A 18 4.43 -6.89 -12.12
C GLY A 18 4.57 -8.41 -12.36
N LYS A 19 3.62 -9.19 -11.86
CA LYS A 19 3.43 -10.60 -12.27
C LYS A 19 3.14 -10.68 -13.78
N VAL A 20 3.48 -11.81 -14.40
CA VAL A 20 3.39 -11.97 -15.86
C VAL A 20 2.10 -12.66 -16.27
N GLY A 21 1.54 -12.22 -17.40
CA GLY A 21 0.40 -12.87 -18.04
C GLY A 21 -0.75 -13.16 -17.07
N HIS A 22 -1.22 -14.41 -17.08
CA HIS A 22 -2.34 -14.87 -16.27
C HIS A 22 -2.02 -15.08 -14.77
N GLU A 23 -0.75 -15.00 -14.37
CA GLU A 23 -0.39 -15.01 -12.95
C GLU A 23 -0.77 -13.68 -12.28
N SER A 24 -0.90 -12.60 -13.05
CA SER A 24 -1.26 -11.28 -12.54
C SER A 24 -2.76 -11.18 -12.22
N ALA A 25 -3.08 -10.86 -10.96
CA ALA A 25 -4.44 -10.51 -10.56
C ALA A 25 -4.92 -9.26 -11.32
N ALA A 26 -4.06 -8.26 -11.48
CA ALA A 26 -4.37 -7.05 -12.23
C ALA A 26 -4.72 -7.36 -13.70
N ALA A 27 -3.98 -8.26 -14.36
CA ALA A 27 -4.29 -8.70 -15.72
C ALA A 27 -5.64 -9.41 -15.81
N LYS A 28 -5.86 -10.42 -14.94
CA LYS A 28 -7.10 -11.21 -14.91
C LYS A 28 -8.33 -10.32 -14.68
N PHE A 29 -8.24 -9.41 -13.73
CA PHE A 29 -9.35 -8.52 -13.40
C PHE A 29 -9.61 -7.48 -14.50
N ALA A 30 -8.56 -6.91 -15.10
CA ALA A 30 -8.72 -6.03 -16.25
C ALA A 30 -9.39 -6.75 -17.44
N ALA A 31 -9.02 -8.01 -17.70
CA ALA A 31 -9.59 -8.81 -18.79
C ALA A 31 -11.03 -9.28 -18.53
N ALA A 32 -11.49 -9.27 -17.27
CA ALA A 32 -12.86 -9.65 -16.92
C ALA A 32 -13.91 -8.65 -17.46
N THR A 33 -13.52 -7.41 -17.74
CA THR A 33 -14.34 -6.44 -18.48
C THR A 33 -13.69 -6.21 -19.85
N PRO A 34 -14.11 -6.96 -20.89
CA PRO A 34 -13.44 -6.96 -22.18
C PRO A 34 -13.34 -5.56 -22.78
N SER A 35 -12.16 -5.23 -23.31
CA SER A 35 -11.96 -4.07 -24.16
C SER A 35 -11.36 -4.52 -25.48
N ASN A 36 -11.62 -3.79 -26.57
CA ASN A 36 -11.05 -4.09 -27.89
C ASN A 36 -9.51 -4.01 -27.94
N LYS A 37 -8.86 -3.56 -26.86
CA LYS A 37 -7.42 -3.28 -26.81
C LYS A 37 -6.64 -4.21 -25.87
N LEU A 38 -7.32 -4.98 -25.03
CA LEU A 38 -6.65 -5.81 -24.02
C LEU A 38 -6.78 -7.30 -24.37
N SER A 39 -5.64 -7.89 -24.72
CA SER A 39 -5.41 -9.34 -24.67
C SER A 39 -4.25 -9.58 -23.72
N ILE A 40 -4.39 -10.53 -22.79
CA ILE A 40 -3.32 -10.89 -21.87
C ILE A 40 -2.20 -11.55 -22.68
N GLN A 41 -0.97 -11.03 -22.55
CA GLN A 41 0.22 -11.60 -23.15
C GLN A 41 1.01 -12.35 -22.07
N GLN A 42 1.31 -13.62 -22.31
CA GLN A 42 1.83 -14.53 -21.27
C GLN A 42 3.12 -14.03 -20.61
N GLU A 43 4.06 -13.47 -21.39
CA GLU A 43 5.36 -13.01 -20.88
C GLU A 43 5.38 -11.53 -20.46
N LYS A 44 4.27 -10.81 -20.69
CA LYS A 44 4.20 -9.38 -20.39
C LYS A 44 3.86 -9.18 -18.92
N PRO A 45 4.56 -8.30 -18.19
CA PRO A 45 4.18 -7.96 -16.83
C PRO A 45 2.93 -7.09 -16.81
N TYR A 46 2.07 -7.33 -15.83
CA TYR A 46 0.89 -6.53 -15.53
C TYR A 46 0.91 -6.24 -14.03
N ALA A 47 1.07 -4.96 -13.70
CA ALA A 47 1.49 -4.55 -12.37
C ALA A 47 0.32 -3.98 -11.58
N GLU A 48 -0.40 -3.01 -12.13
CA GLU A 48 -1.49 -2.34 -11.41
C GLU A 48 -2.74 -2.20 -12.28
N LEU A 49 -3.91 -2.48 -11.70
CA LEU A 49 -5.23 -2.11 -12.21
C LEU A 49 -5.69 -0.84 -11.50
N TRP A 50 -6.01 0.24 -12.23
CA TRP A 50 -6.39 1.53 -11.65
C TRP A 50 -7.88 1.79 -11.75
N MET A 51 -8.49 2.11 -10.62
CA MET A 51 -9.92 2.34 -10.47
C MET A 51 -10.12 3.73 -9.84
N GLY A 52 -10.64 4.67 -10.64
CA GLY A 52 -10.86 6.04 -10.20
C GLY A 52 -10.78 7.06 -11.33
N THR A 53 -10.51 8.31 -10.95
CA THR A 53 -10.53 9.48 -11.84
C THR A 53 -9.14 9.92 -12.30
N HIS A 54 -8.11 9.08 -12.13
CA HIS A 54 -6.75 9.46 -12.51
C HIS A 54 -6.60 9.57 -14.04
N PRO A 55 -6.09 10.69 -14.58
CA PRO A 55 -6.08 10.94 -16.02
C PRO A 55 -5.15 10.02 -16.81
N SER A 56 -4.02 9.59 -16.22
CA SER A 56 -3.04 8.72 -16.88
C SER A 56 -3.57 7.31 -17.21
N LEU A 57 -4.56 6.82 -16.45
CA LEU A 57 -5.14 5.49 -16.66
C LEU A 57 -6.63 5.51 -16.32
N PRO A 58 -7.46 6.13 -17.19
CA PRO A 58 -8.83 6.49 -16.85
C PRO A 58 -9.72 5.24 -16.72
N SER A 59 -10.55 5.21 -15.69
CA SER A 59 -11.70 4.29 -15.63
C SER A 59 -12.83 4.83 -16.49
N LYS A 60 -13.52 3.95 -17.23
CA LYS A 60 -14.58 4.35 -18.16
C LYS A 60 -15.85 3.56 -17.92
N ASP A 61 -17.00 4.20 -18.12
CA ASP A 61 -18.27 3.48 -18.18
C ASP A 61 -18.25 2.48 -19.36
N VAL A 62 -18.63 1.23 -19.10
CA VAL A 62 -18.69 0.19 -20.14
C VAL A 62 -19.70 0.54 -21.23
N GLU A 63 -20.81 1.20 -20.89
CA GLU A 63 -21.91 1.50 -21.81
C GLU A 63 -21.57 2.72 -22.68
N THR A 64 -21.23 3.85 -22.04
CA THR A 64 -21.04 5.13 -22.75
C THR A 64 -19.59 5.40 -23.15
N GLN A 65 -18.61 4.66 -22.61
CA GLN A 65 -17.17 4.88 -22.77
C GLN A 65 -16.66 6.24 -22.29
N ARG A 66 -17.51 7.03 -21.61
CA ARG A 66 -17.11 8.26 -20.92
C ARG A 66 -16.19 7.93 -19.76
N SER A 67 -15.20 8.79 -19.50
CA SER A 67 -14.35 8.59 -18.33
C SER A 67 -15.11 8.92 -17.05
N LEU A 68 -14.80 8.22 -15.97
CA LEU A 68 -15.38 8.50 -14.67
C LEU A 68 -15.08 9.93 -14.23
N LEU A 69 -13.90 10.46 -14.58
CA LEU A 69 -13.53 11.86 -14.33
C LEU A 69 -14.53 12.81 -14.98
N ASP A 70 -14.80 12.68 -16.28
CA ASP A 70 -15.76 13.54 -16.97
C ASP A 70 -17.17 13.43 -16.36
N MET A 71 -17.56 12.23 -15.93
CA MET A 71 -18.88 11.99 -15.35
C MET A 71 -19.07 12.68 -14.00
N VAL A 72 -18.07 12.62 -13.12
CA VAL A 72 -18.16 13.26 -11.80
C VAL A 72 -18.00 14.79 -11.87
N GLN A 73 -17.28 15.30 -12.86
CA GLN A 73 -17.18 16.74 -13.13
C GLN A 73 -18.49 17.30 -13.69
N ASP A 74 -19.15 16.59 -14.60
CA ASP A 74 -20.44 17.01 -15.15
C ASP A 74 -21.60 16.89 -14.15
N ASN A 75 -21.48 16.00 -13.17
CA ASN A 75 -22.54 15.73 -12.19
C ASN A 75 -21.97 15.53 -10.78
N GLN A 76 -21.78 16.64 -10.08
CA GLN A 76 -21.28 16.68 -8.70
C GLN A 76 -22.14 15.87 -7.70
N ALA A 77 -23.42 15.61 -8.01
CA ALA A 77 -24.28 14.77 -7.17
C ALA A 77 -23.78 13.31 -7.09
N LEU A 78 -22.91 12.87 -8.00
CA LEU A 78 -22.27 11.55 -7.94
C LEU A 78 -21.28 11.42 -6.78
N MET A 79 -20.66 12.52 -6.32
CA MET A 79 -19.69 12.48 -5.21
C MET A 79 -20.19 13.12 -3.93
N SER A 80 -21.26 13.91 -3.96
CA SER A 80 -21.66 14.94 -2.99
C SER A 80 -21.01 16.30 -3.25
N THR A 81 -21.73 17.37 -2.87
CA THR A 81 -21.29 18.76 -3.08
C THR A 81 -20.04 19.07 -2.28
N GLU A 82 -19.97 18.57 -1.04
CA GLU A 82 -18.89 18.80 -0.10
C GLU A 82 -17.59 18.15 -0.57
N ILE A 83 -17.65 16.88 -1.00
CA ILE A 83 -16.48 16.16 -1.54
C ILE A 83 -16.05 16.79 -2.87
N SER A 84 -17.00 17.07 -3.77
CA SER A 84 -16.68 17.70 -5.07
C SER A 84 -15.95 19.02 -4.90
N LYS A 85 -16.39 19.86 -3.95
CA LYS A 85 -15.74 21.14 -3.66
C LYS A 85 -14.37 20.98 -3.02
N LYS A 86 -14.17 19.99 -2.13
CA LYS A 86 -12.92 19.80 -1.41
C LYS A 86 -11.80 19.22 -2.29
N TYR A 87 -12.15 18.38 -3.25
CA TYR A 87 -11.19 17.61 -4.05
C TYR A 87 -11.25 17.94 -5.55
N ASP A 88 -11.62 19.18 -5.88
CA ASP A 88 -11.61 19.73 -7.24
C ASP A 88 -12.29 18.82 -8.27
N GLU A 89 -13.48 18.33 -7.91
CA GLU A 89 -14.33 17.49 -8.76
C GLU A 89 -13.63 16.19 -9.23
N LYS A 90 -12.73 15.66 -8.39
CA LYS A 90 -12.07 14.36 -8.57
C LYS A 90 -12.34 13.46 -7.38
N LEU A 91 -12.16 12.16 -7.57
CA LEU A 91 -12.13 11.27 -6.42
C LEU A 91 -10.94 11.61 -5.52
N PRO A 92 -11.15 11.69 -4.19
CA PRO A 92 -10.09 11.95 -3.23
C PRO A 92 -9.05 10.83 -3.14
N PHE A 93 -9.40 9.65 -3.67
CA PHE A 93 -8.57 8.47 -3.64
C PHE A 93 -8.40 7.85 -5.03
N LEU A 94 -7.30 7.11 -5.18
CA LEU A 94 -7.07 6.16 -6.26
C LEU A 94 -7.09 4.75 -5.66
N PHE A 95 -7.97 3.90 -6.20
CA PHE A 95 -8.11 2.53 -5.77
C PHE A 95 -7.46 1.59 -6.77
N LYS A 96 -6.71 0.59 -6.29
CA LYS A 96 -5.93 -0.28 -7.16
C LYS A 96 -5.92 -1.73 -6.71
N VAL A 97 -5.63 -2.60 -7.67
CA VAL A 97 -5.09 -3.93 -7.43
C VAL A 97 -3.63 -3.90 -7.88
N LEU A 98 -2.70 -4.24 -6.99
CA LEU A 98 -1.30 -4.46 -7.35
C LEU A 98 -1.02 -5.95 -7.41
N SER A 99 -0.22 -6.36 -8.38
CA SER A 99 0.18 -7.75 -8.57
C SER A 99 1.69 -7.85 -8.70
N ILE A 100 2.34 -8.11 -7.56
CA ILE A 100 3.77 -7.86 -7.34
C ILE A 100 4.57 -9.16 -7.48
N ARG A 101 5.57 -9.14 -8.38
CA ARG A 101 6.52 -10.23 -8.60
C ARG A 101 7.93 -9.87 -8.16
N LYS A 102 8.35 -8.63 -8.39
CA LYS A 102 9.63 -8.09 -7.93
C LYS A 102 9.39 -6.95 -6.95
N ALA A 103 10.38 -6.71 -6.09
CA ALA A 103 10.33 -5.59 -5.17
C ALA A 103 10.16 -4.26 -5.90
N LEU A 104 9.27 -3.43 -5.36
CA LEU A 104 9.14 -2.03 -5.71
C LEU A 104 10.29 -1.25 -5.07
N SER A 105 10.43 0.00 -5.51
CA SER A 105 11.42 0.90 -4.96
C SER A 105 11.22 1.10 -3.46
N ILE A 106 12.33 1.14 -2.72
CA ILE A 106 12.31 1.69 -1.37
C ILE A 106 11.95 3.17 -1.48
N GLN A 107 10.88 3.56 -0.80
CA GLN A 107 10.28 4.86 -1.00
C GLN A 107 9.64 5.42 0.28
N ALA A 108 9.40 6.71 0.26
CA ALA A 108 8.55 7.44 1.20
C ALA A 108 7.76 8.51 0.45
N HIS A 109 6.65 8.94 1.04
CA HIS A 109 5.79 9.98 0.47
C HIS A 109 5.80 11.22 1.34
N PRO A 110 6.01 12.41 0.76
CA PRO A 110 6.05 13.63 1.55
C PRO A 110 4.70 13.94 2.19
N ASN A 111 4.73 14.48 3.41
CA ASN A 111 3.57 15.16 3.97
C ASN A 111 3.16 16.36 3.10
N LYS A 112 1.94 16.89 3.32
CA LYS A 112 1.34 17.92 2.46
C LYS A 112 2.23 19.16 2.32
N LYS A 113 2.81 19.63 3.43
CA LYS A 113 3.68 20.81 3.45
C LYS A 113 4.97 20.58 2.65
N LEU A 114 5.58 19.41 2.78
CA LEU A 114 6.78 19.09 2.02
C LEU A 114 6.47 18.85 0.53
N ALA A 115 5.31 18.26 0.21
CA ALA A 115 4.87 18.06 -1.16
C ALA A 115 4.72 19.40 -1.91
N GLU A 116 4.10 20.41 -1.29
CA GLU A 116 4.01 21.78 -1.83
C GLU A 116 5.39 22.37 -2.15
N GLN A 117 6.33 22.25 -1.22
CA GLN A 117 7.70 22.75 -1.38
C GLN A 117 8.48 22.02 -2.48
N LEU A 118 8.32 20.70 -2.55
CA LEU A 118 8.98 19.88 -3.56
C LEU A 118 8.41 20.11 -4.95
N HIS A 119 7.09 20.26 -5.06
CA HIS A 119 6.42 20.60 -6.32
C HIS A 119 6.85 21.96 -6.86
N GLU A 120 6.91 22.98 -6.00
CA GLU A 120 7.38 24.32 -6.39
C GLU A 120 8.84 24.30 -6.88
N LYS A 121 9.68 23.49 -6.22
CA LYS A 121 11.12 23.42 -6.50
C LYS A 121 11.49 22.53 -7.69
N ASP A 122 10.85 21.38 -7.85
CA ASP A 122 11.16 20.37 -8.87
C ASP A 122 9.89 19.66 -9.38
N PRO A 123 9.02 20.38 -10.12
CA PRO A 123 7.73 19.86 -10.58
C PRO A 123 7.84 18.69 -11.55
N LYS A 124 9.05 18.42 -12.09
CA LYS A 124 9.30 17.28 -12.97
C LYS A 124 9.30 15.96 -12.20
N ASN A 125 9.89 15.94 -11.01
CA ASN A 125 9.97 14.74 -10.17
C ASN A 125 8.85 14.68 -9.12
N TYR A 126 8.28 15.83 -8.76
CA TYR A 126 7.16 15.97 -7.83
C TYR A 126 6.00 16.65 -8.56
N PRO A 127 5.15 15.90 -9.29
CA PRO A 127 4.21 16.47 -10.27
C PRO A 127 2.98 17.14 -9.66
N ASP A 128 2.74 17.00 -8.36
CA ASP A 128 1.61 17.58 -7.65
C ASP A 128 2.02 18.06 -6.25
N ASP A 129 1.20 18.89 -5.62
CA ASP A 129 1.44 19.45 -4.30
C ASP A 129 0.84 18.60 -3.17
N ASN A 130 0.39 17.37 -3.45
CA ASN A 130 -0.43 16.60 -2.53
C ASN A 130 0.39 15.58 -1.76
N HIS A 131 -0.08 15.25 -0.55
CA HIS A 131 0.44 14.09 0.18
C HIS A 131 -0.09 12.80 -0.41
N LYS A 132 0.53 11.68 -0.03
CA LYS A 132 0.16 10.35 -0.52
C LYS A 132 0.16 9.32 0.61
N PRO A 133 -0.77 9.43 1.58
CA PRO A 133 -1.02 8.32 2.49
C PRO A 133 -1.60 7.14 1.71
N GLU A 134 -1.16 5.93 2.05
CA GLU A 134 -1.52 4.70 1.33
C GLU A 134 -1.91 3.60 2.33
N MET A 135 -2.84 2.74 1.93
CA MET A 135 -3.22 1.55 2.67
C MET A 135 -3.18 0.36 1.73
N THR A 136 -2.67 -0.76 2.22
CA THR A 136 -2.73 -2.02 1.49
C THR A 136 -3.38 -3.12 2.29
N ILE A 137 -4.15 -3.97 1.62
CA ILE A 137 -4.83 -5.15 2.16
C ILE A 137 -4.45 -6.36 1.31
N ALA A 138 -3.94 -7.42 1.95
CA ALA A 138 -3.49 -8.62 1.28
C ALA A 138 -4.64 -9.42 0.66
N VAL A 139 -4.53 -9.73 -0.65
CA VAL A 139 -5.45 -10.61 -1.39
C VAL A 139 -4.85 -12.02 -1.53
N THR A 140 -3.53 -12.10 -1.66
CA THR A 140 -2.73 -13.31 -1.44
C THR A 140 -1.76 -13.06 -0.29
N PRO A 141 -1.04 -14.07 0.24
CA PRO A 141 0.10 -13.81 1.10
C PRO A 141 1.01 -12.75 0.46
N PHE A 142 1.34 -11.75 1.26
CA PHE A 142 2.08 -10.56 0.84
C PHE A 142 3.25 -10.33 1.78
N ASP A 143 4.34 -9.81 1.24
CA ASP A 143 5.47 -9.35 2.04
C ASP A 143 6.00 -7.97 1.59
N GLY A 144 6.52 -7.23 2.56
CA GLY A 144 6.91 -5.83 2.41
C GLY A 144 7.92 -5.39 3.47
N MET A 145 8.57 -4.26 3.25
CA MET A 145 9.30 -3.52 4.28
C MET A 145 8.48 -2.29 4.68
N CYS A 146 8.35 -1.99 5.98
CA CYS A 146 7.59 -0.83 6.46
C CYS A 146 8.12 -0.32 7.81
N GLY A 147 8.50 0.97 7.85
CA GLY A 147 8.97 1.63 9.06
C GLY A 147 10.31 1.09 9.57
N PHE A 148 10.98 1.86 10.43
CA PHE A 148 12.21 1.37 11.05
C PHE A 148 11.91 0.31 12.12
N ARG A 149 12.81 -0.66 12.26
CA ARG A 149 12.74 -1.68 13.31
C ARG A 149 12.97 -1.07 14.70
N PRO A 150 12.56 -1.76 15.77
CA PRO A 150 13.00 -1.45 17.12
C PRO A 150 14.52 -1.29 17.19
N LEU A 151 14.98 -0.26 17.90
CA LEU A 151 16.40 0.13 17.94
C LEU A 151 17.33 -1.01 18.39
N LYS A 152 16.84 -1.88 19.29
CA LYS A 152 17.55 -3.07 19.74
C LYS A 152 17.82 -4.08 18.62
N GLU A 153 16.89 -4.24 17.67
CA GLU A 153 17.10 -5.09 16.49
C GLU A 153 18.15 -4.47 15.56
N ILE A 154 18.12 -3.16 15.37
CA ILE A 154 19.11 -2.44 14.56
C ILE A 154 20.51 -2.61 15.16
N SER A 155 20.66 -2.41 16.48
CA SER A 155 21.93 -2.64 17.20
C SER A 155 22.40 -4.09 17.09
N HIS A 156 21.48 -5.05 17.17
CA HIS A 156 21.79 -6.47 16.96
C HIS A 156 22.34 -6.71 15.55
N PHE A 157 21.68 -6.22 14.50
CA PHE A 157 22.17 -6.40 13.14
C PHE A 157 23.48 -5.67 12.85
N LEU A 158 23.71 -4.50 13.44
CA LEU A 158 25.02 -3.83 13.41
C LEU A 158 26.12 -4.64 14.10
N SER A 159 25.77 -5.52 15.03
CA SER A 159 26.73 -6.40 15.72
C SER A 159 26.95 -7.73 15.00
N THR A 160 25.92 -8.27 14.33
CA THR A 160 25.95 -9.62 13.76
C THR A 160 26.16 -9.67 12.25
N VAL A 161 25.93 -8.56 11.52
CA VAL A 161 26.10 -8.49 10.07
C VAL A 161 27.37 -7.69 9.77
N SER A 162 28.49 -8.38 9.56
CA SER A 162 29.81 -7.74 9.42
C SER A 162 29.89 -6.78 8.23
N SER A 163 29.31 -7.13 7.08
CA SER A 163 29.29 -6.27 5.89
C SER A 163 28.49 -4.98 6.14
N LEU A 164 27.39 -5.04 6.89
CA LEU A 164 26.64 -3.85 7.33
C LEU A 164 27.47 -2.98 8.26
N ARG A 165 28.12 -3.56 9.28
CA ARG A 165 28.97 -2.82 10.21
C ARG A 165 30.13 -2.13 9.50
N SER A 166 30.76 -2.80 8.53
CA SER A 166 31.83 -2.23 7.71
C SER A 166 31.35 -1.03 6.88
N LEU A 167 30.12 -1.08 6.34
CA LEU A 167 29.54 0.04 5.59
C LEU A 167 29.27 1.26 6.49
N ILE A 168 28.66 1.04 7.65
CA ILE A 168 28.35 2.12 8.61
C ILE A 168 29.64 2.69 9.24
N GLY A 169 30.64 1.83 9.46
CA GLY A 169 31.89 2.18 10.12
C GLY A 169 31.79 2.05 11.64
N GLU A 170 32.90 1.60 12.25
CA GLU A 170 32.96 1.25 13.67
C GLU A 170 32.60 2.40 14.62
N SER A 171 33.00 3.63 14.28
CA SER A 171 32.67 4.81 15.09
C SER A 171 31.18 5.09 15.07
N ALA A 172 30.57 5.19 13.88
CA ALA A 172 29.16 5.52 13.75
C ALA A 172 28.24 4.40 14.30
N ALA A 173 28.63 3.14 14.14
CA ALA A 173 27.92 2.01 14.73
C ALA A 173 27.93 2.10 16.27
N LYS A 174 29.09 2.35 16.88
CA LYS A 174 29.22 2.55 18.33
C LYS A 174 28.48 3.77 18.82
N ASP A 175 28.50 4.88 18.09
CA ASP A 175 27.77 6.09 18.46
C ASP A 175 26.26 5.83 18.51
N PHE A 176 25.72 5.07 17.55
CA PHE A 176 24.33 4.62 17.58
C PHE A 176 24.06 3.69 18.77
N GLU A 177 24.84 2.62 18.93
CA GLU A 177 24.70 1.64 20.02
C GLU A 177 24.71 2.33 21.40
N ASN A 178 25.66 3.24 21.63
CA ASN A 178 25.79 4.01 22.87
C ASN A 178 24.65 5.01 23.06
N ALA A 179 24.11 5.58 21.98
CA ALA A 179 23.01 6.54 22.07
C ALA A 179 21.72 5.87 22.55
N VAL A 180 21.44 4.65 22.07
CA VAL A 180 20.16 3.95 22.30
C VAL A 180 20.21 2.97 23.48
N SER A 181 21.39 2.46 23.85
CA SER A 181 21.54 1.45 24.92
C SER A 181 20.91 1.91 26.24
N GLY A 182 19.94 1.13 26.75
CA GLY A 182 19.20 1.42 27.98
C GLY A 182 18.03 2.40 27.80
N HIS A 183 17.81 2.90 26.58
CA HIS A 183 16.77 3.86 26.22
C HIS A 183 15.99 3.42 24.97
N GLU A 184 16.12 2.16 24.54
CA GLU A 184 15.60 1.66 23.26
C GLU A 184 14.07 1.75 23.17
N THR A 185 13.39 1.66 24.32
CA THR A 185 11.93 1.71 24.46
C THR A 185 11.51 2.84 25.40
N SER A 186 12.34 3.87 25.57
CA SER A 186 12.01 5.01 26.42
C SER A 186 10.95 5.88 25.74
N ASP A 187 9.88 6.20 26.47
CA ASP A 187 8.81 7.10 26.02
C ASP A 187 9.08 8.57 26.41
N SER A 188 10.22 8.85 27.06
CA SER A 188 10.65 10.21 27.37
C SER A 188 10.97 10.97 26.09
N GLU A 189 10.34 12.13 25.89
CA GLU A 189 10.54 12.98 24.69
C GLU A 189 12.03 13.22 24.38
N LYS A 190 12.85 13.44 25.41
CA LYS A 190 14.29 13.67 25.27
C LYS A 190 15.03 12.44 24.72
N ASP A 191 14.67 11.26 25.21
CA ASP A 191 15.29 10.01 24.77
C ASP A 191 14.82 9.64 23.36
N VAL A 192 13.52 9.81 23.07
CA VAL A 192 12.95 9.62 21.73
C VAL A 192 13.65 10.51 20.71
N GLU A 193 13.80 11.80 21.00
CA GLU A 193 14.48 12.75 20.11
C GLU A 193 15.96 12.39 19.89
N LYS A 194 16.66 11.97 20.96
CA LYS A 194 18.06 11.52 20.88
C LYS A 194 18.18 10.25 20.03
N ASN A 195 17.28 9.29 20.24
CA ASN A 195 17.24 8.02 19.52
C ASN A 195 16.97 8.23 18.03
N LYS A 196 15.97 9.06 17.69
CA LYS A 196 15.65 9.41 16.30
C LYS A 196 16.84 10.06 15.59
N LYS A 197 17.55 10.97 16.26
CA LYS A 197 18.79 11.58 15.73
C LYS A 197 19.91 10.56 15.49
N ALA A 198 20.10 9.63 16.43
CA ALA A 198 21.10 8.58 16.28
C ALA A 198 20.76 7.65 15.09
N LEU A 199 19.49 7.24 14.98
CA LEU A 199 18.99 6.43 13.87
C LEU A 199 19.14 7.15 12.53
N GLN A 200 18.75 8.44 12.47
CA GLN A 200 18.94 9.29 11.30
C GLN A 200 20.40 9.36 10.89
N ALA A 201 21.32 9.55 11.83
CA ALA A 201 22.75 9.62 11.54
C ALA A 201 23.27 8.30 10.95
N ALA A 202 22.96 7.16 11.57
CA ALA A 202 23.36 5.85 11.08
C ALA A 202 22.78 5.54 9.69
N PHE A 203 21.47 5.76 9.50
CA PHE A 203 20.81 5.54 8.23
C PHE A 203 21.34 6.47 7.13
N SER A 204 21.55 7.75 7.46
CA SER A 204 22.12 8.72 6.51
C SER A 204 23.56 8.36 6.10
N THR A 205 24.34 7.75 6.98
CA THR A 205 25.68 7.23 6.64
C THR A 205 25.56 6.15 5.57
N LEU A 206 24.70 5.15 5.77
CA LEU A 206 24.45 4.10 4.77
C LEU A 206 24.05 4.69 3.42
N MET A 207 23.07 5.61 3.42
CA MET A 207 22.50 6.17 2.20
C MET A 207 23.48 7.02 1.37
N LYS A 208 24.61 7.45 1.95
CA LYS A 208 25.65 8.25 1.28
C LYS A 208 26.79 7.41 0.71
N ILE A 209 26.81 6.10 0.95
CA ILE A 209 27.87 5.22 0.45
C ILE A 209 27.74 5.10 -1.06
N ASP A 210 28.88 5.11 -1.75
CA ASP A 210 28.91 4.96 -3.20
C ASP A 210 28.47 3.55 -3.64
N LYS A 211 27.92 3.48 -4.85
CA LYS A 211 27.36 2.22 -5.40
C LYS A 211 28.39 1.10 -5.51
N SER A 212 29.67 1.40 -5.73
CA SER A 212 30.70 0.37 -5.91
C SER A 212 31.08 -0.31 -4.59
N THR A 213 31.13 0.47 -3.51
CA THR A 213 31.32 -0.04 -2.15
C THR A 213 30.11 -0.87 -1.70
N ILE A 214 28.88 -0.40 -1.96
CA ILE A 214 27.65 -1.17 -1.69
C ILE A 214 27.67 -2.51 -2.45
N ALA A 215 27.96 -2.49 -3.75
CA ALA A 215 27.98 -3.70 -4.56
C ALA A 215 29.03 -4.72 -4.09
N SER A 216 30.18 -4.25 -3.57
CA SER A 216 31.21 -5.12 -3.01
C SER A 216 30.75 -5.75 -1.69
N ALA A 217 30.21 -4.96 -0.78
CA ALA A 217 29.66 -5.46 0.49
C ALA A 217 28.46 -6.40 0.28
N ALA A 218 27.65 -6.17 -0.75
CA ALA A 218 26.51 -7.02 -1.07
C ALA A 218 26.93 -8.45 -1.42
N LYS A 219 28.06 -8.63 -2.10
CA LYS A 219 28.61 -9.97 -2.38
C LYS A 219 28.95 -10.72 -1.10
N GLU A 220 29.55 -10.03 -0.13
CA GLU A 220 29.86 -10.61 1.18
C GLU A 220 28.59 -10.95 1.96
N LEU A 221 27.59 -10.06 1.92
CA LEU A 221 26.29 -10.26 2.55
C LEU A 221 25.57 -11.50 2.00
N VAL A 222 25.51 -11.65 0.67
CA VAL A 222 24.87 -12.79 0.00
C VAL A 222 25.62 -14.09 0.32
N ALA A 223 26.96 -14.08 0.28
CA ALA A 223 27.75 -15.25 0.63
C ALA A 223 27.54 -15.70 2.09
N SER A 224 27.40 -14.75 3.03
CA SER A 224 27.05 -15.04 4.42
C SER A 224 25.64 -15.62 4.53
N ALA A 225 24.65 -15.05 3.83
CA ALA A 225 23.28 -15.56 3.80
C ALA A 225 23.20 -17.01 3.29
N GLU A 226 23.85 -17.30 2.17
CA GLU A 226 23.89 -18.65 1.57
C GLU A 226 24.58 -19.68 2.49
N LYS A 227 25.64 -19.28 3.18
CA LYS A 227 26.43 -20.15 4.03
C LYS A 227 25.77 -20.42 5.40
N GLU A 228 25.18 -19.40 6.00
CA GLU A 228 24.73 -19.45 7.40
C GLU A 228 23.29 -19.91 7.55
N GLY A 229 22.42 -19.67 6.57
CA GLY A 229 21.02 -20.09 6.58
C GLY A 229 20.29 -19.67 7.86
N GLU A 230 19.86 -20.64 8.68
CA GLU A 230 19.20 -20.39 9.97
C GLU A 230 20.02 -19.54 10.95
N LYS A 231 21.36 -19.57 10.86
CA LYS A 231 22.26 -18.81 11.75
C LYS A 231 22.57 -17.41 11.24
N PHE A 232 22.12 -17.05 10.04
CA PHE A 232 22.39 -15.76 9.43
C PHE A 232 21.95 -14.61 10.33
N ALA A 233 22.72 -13.52 10.35
CA ALA A 233 22.48 -12.35 11.20
C ALA A 233 22.27 -12.71 12.68
N GLY A 234 23.10 -13.62 13.21
CA GLY A 234 23.03 -14.06 14.60
C GLY A 234 21.79 -14.90 14.93
N GLY A 235 21.21 -15.57 13.94
CA GLY A 235 19.94 -16.30 14.06
C GLY A 235 18.69 -15.44 13.83
N GLY A 236 18.86 -14.18 13.41
CA GLY A 236 17.79 -13.21 13.27
C GLY A 236 17.47 -12.48 14.57
N GLY A 237 16.26 -11.95 14.67
CA GLY A 237 15.74 -11.21 15.82
C GLY A 237 14.34 -11.68 16.23
N PRO A 238 13.70 -11.03 17.20
CA PRO A 238 12.35 -11.39 17.65
C PRO A 238 11.31 -11.28 16.54
N SER A 239 11.52 -10.37 15.58
CA SER A 239 10.57 -10.12 14.49
C SER A 239 10.74 -11.06 13.29
N ASN A 240 11.97 -11.52 13.01
CA ASN A 240 12.27 -12.35 11.84
C ASN A 240 13.45 -13.29 12.13
N GLY A 241 13.33 -14.56 11.73
CA GLY A 241 14.39 -15.57 11.93
C GLY A 241 15.53 -15.46 10.93
N GLY A 242 16.70 -16.01 11.27
CA GLY A 242 17.90 -15.95 10.42
C GLY A 242 17.69 -16.52 9.02
N LYS A 243 17.01 -17.68 8.91
CA LYS A 243 16.69 -18.30 7.60
C LYS A 243 15.83 -17.38 6.74
N GLU A 244 14.82 -16.77 7.34
CA GLU A 244 13.90 -15.87 6.65
C GLU A 244 14.64 -14.65 6.08
N LEU A 245 15.54 -14.06 6.86
CA LEU A 245 16.37 -12.93 6.41
C LEU A 245 17.37 -13.36 5.33
N ALA A 246 17.98 -14.56 5.45
CA ALA A 246 18.90 -15.09 4.46
C ALA A 246 18.22 -15.32 3.10
N ASP A 247 17.07 -16.01 3.11
CA ASP A 247 16.26 -16.25 1.91
C ASP A 247 15.85 -14.92 1.26
N LEU A 248 15.51 -13.91 2.08
CA LEU A 248 15.12 -12.59 1.60
C LEU A 248 16.28 -11.85 0.92
N VAL A 249 17.46 -11.83 1.53
CA VAL A 249 18.67 -11.21 0.93
C VAL A 249 18.98 -11.85 -0.42
N ILE A 250 18.97 -13.18 -0.50
CA ILE A 250 19.25 -13.91 -1.74
C ILE A 250 18.19 -13.57 -2.80
N ARG A 251 16.90 -13.60 -2.42
CA ARG A 251 15.79 -13.26 -3.33
C ARG A 251 15.91 -11.85 -3.88
N LEU A 252 16.14 -10.86 -3.02
CA LEU A 252 16.23 -9.45 -3.43
C LEU A 252 17.48 -9.17 -4.25
N ASN A 253 18.63 -9.80 -3.94
CA ASN A 253 19.83 -9.67 -4.75
C ASN A 253 19.64 -10.28 -6.15
N GLY A 254 18.89 -11.38 -6.27
CA GLY A 254 18.50 -11.94 -7.57
C GLY A 254 17.60 -11.02 -8.41
N GLN A 255 16.92 -10.05 -7.78
CA GLN A 255 16.11 -9.05 -8.48
C GLN A 255 16.89 -7.76 -8.76
N PHE A 256 17.74 -7.35 -7.82
CA PHE A 256 18.51 -6.10 -7.82
C PHE A 256 19.93 -6.37 -7.28
N GLU A 257 20.80 -6.88 -8.16
CA GLU A 257 22.16 -7.27 -7.79
C GLU A 257 22.96 -6.08 -7.25
N GLY A 258 23.53 -6.22 -6.05
CA GLY A 258 24.38 -5.20 -5.45
C GLY A 258 23.67 -3.90 -5.07
N ASP A 259 22.34 -3.92 -4.90
CA ASP A 259 21.56 -2.73 -4.54
C ASP A 259 21.63 -2.42 -3.02
N ILE A 260 21.59 -1.13 -2.67
CA ILE A 260 21.61 -0.66 -1.28
C ILE A 260 20.43 -1.18 -0.46
N GLY A 261 19.32 -1.53 -1.11
CA GLY A 261 18.14 -2.06 -0.45
C GLY A 261 18.39 -3.36 0.33
N LEU A 262 19.43 -4.12 -0.03
CA LEU A 262 19.86 -5.31 0.72
C LEU A 262 20.33 -4.96 2.15
N PHE A 263 20.84 -3.75 2.34
CA PHE A 263 21.30 -3.24 3.65
C PHE A 263 20.21 -2.46 4.37
N VAL A 264 19.37 -1.72 3.63
CA VAL A 264 18.18 -1.05 4.20
C VAL A 264 17.26 -2.05 4.90
N LEU A 265 17.21 -3.31 4.45
CA LEU A 265 16.48 -4.40 5.09
C LEU A 265 16.76 -4.52 6.61
N PHE A 266 17.99 -4.30 7.06
CA PHE A 266 18.35 -4.42 8.47
C PHE A 266 17.92 -3.20 9.30
N PHE A 267 17.50 -2.12 8.65
CA PHE A 267 16.91 -0.96 9.30
C PHE A 267 15.38 -1.03 9.35
N LEU A 268 14.72 -1.74 8.42
CA LEU A 268 13.26 -1.71 8.26
C LEU A 268 12.56 -3.00 8.66
N ASN A 269 11.36 -2.92 9.24
CA ASN A 269 10.58 -4.12 9.58
C ASN A 269 10.26 -4.89 8.30
N TYR A 270 10.55 -6.20 8.28
CA TYR A 270 10.11 -7.09 7.21
C TYR A 270 8.76 -7.69 7.59
N VAL A 271 7.71 -7.14 7.00
CA VAL A 271 6.31 -7.42 7.31
C VAL A 271 5.77 -8.50 6.38
N LYS A 272 5.07 -9.47 6.95
CA LYS A 272 4.25 -10.44 6.22
C LYS A 272 2.79 -10.24 6.58
N LEU A 273 1.95 -10.16 5.55
CA LEU A 273 0.50 -10.05 5.67
C LEU A 273 -0.15 -11.34 5.15
N GLU A 274 -0.97 -11.96 5.99
CA GLU A 274 -1.91 -12.99 5.59
C GLU A 274 -3.11 -12.37 4.86
N ILE A 275 -3.88 -13.19 4.13
CA ILE A 275 -5.03 -12.70 3.36
C ILE A 275 -6.02 -11.96 4.27
N GLY A 276 -6.32 -10.71 3.93
CA GLY A 276 -7.17 -9.82 4.72
C GLY A 276 -6.44 -9.01 5.80
N GLU A 277 -5.18 -9.29 6.13
CA GLU A 277 -4.39 -8.36 6.92
C GLU A 277 -4.02 -7.13 6.09
N ALA A 278 -3.81 -6.01 6.78
CA ALA A 278 -3.56 -4.72 6.16
C ALA A 278 -2.46 -3.94 6.88
N MET A 279 -1.85 -3.00 6.16
CA MET A 279 -0.94 -1.99 6.73
C MET A 279 -1.26 -0.62 6.15
N PHE A 280 -1.05 0.41 6.97
CA PHE A 280 -1.21 1.81 6.58
C PHE A 280 0.16 2.49 6.57
N LEU A 281 0.46 3.12 5.45
CA LEU A 281 1.68 3.87 5.20
C LEU A 281 1.42 5.35 5.41
N LYS A 282 1.95 5.88 6.50
CA LYS A 282 1.87 7.30 6.82
C LYS A 282 2.78 8.09 5.90
N ALA A 283 2.48 9.38 5.76
CA ALA A 283 3.44 10.31 5.18
C ALA A 283 4.76 10.26 5.96
N ASP A 284 5.87 10.42 5.25
CA ASP A 284 7.23 10.40 5.77
C ASP A 284 7.69 9.06 6.37
N ASP A 285 6.93 7.97 6.19
CA ASP A 285 7.37 6.62 6.55
C ASP A 285 7.94 5.86 5.34
N ILE A 286 9.10 5.23 5.56
CA ILE A 286 9.84 4.49 4.55
C ILE A 286 9.29 3.06 4.41
N HIS A 287 9.09 2.60 3.18
CA HIS A 287 8.55 1.28 2.90
C HIS A 287 8.95 0.77 1.50
N ALA A 288 8.71 -0.52 1.25
CA ALA A 288 8.86 -1.15 -0.07
C ALA A 288 7.99 -2.41 -0.15
N TYR A 289 7.19 -2.57 -1.20
CA TYR A 289 6.43 -3.81 -1.43
C TYR A 289 7.29 -4.84 -2.14
N LEU A 290 7.28 -6.10 -1.72
CA LEU A 290 8.23 -7.09 -2.20
C LEU A 290 7.57 -8.18 -3.06
N SER A 291 6.44 -8.73 -2.62
CA SER A 291 5.67 -9.72 -3.39
C SER A 291 4.22 -9.87 -2.90
N GLY A 292 3.36 -10.40 -3.77
CA GLY A 292 1.96 -10.70 -3.46
C GLY A 292 0.97 -9.92 -4.32
N ASP A 293 -0.31 -10.28 -4.24
CA ASP A 293 -1.41 -9.49 -4.79
C ASP A 293 -2.12 -8.78 -3.64
N ILE A 294 -2.37 -7.48 -3.83
CA ILE A 294 -2.96 -6.62 -2.82
C ILE A 294 -4.03 -5.72 -3.41
N ILE A 295 -4.96 -5.33 -2.57
CA ILE A 295 -5.73 -4.11 -2.74
C ILE A 295 -4.90 -2.96 -2.19
N GLU A 296 -4.79 -1.86 -2.93
CA GLU A 296 -4.18 -0.61 -2.49
C GLU A 296 -5.20 0.52 -2.62
N CYS A 297 -5.29 1.38 -1.61
CA CYS A 297 -6.01 2.65 -1.70
C CYS A 297 -5.08 3.76 -1.22
N MET A 298 -5.04 4.86 -1.95
CA MET A 298 -4.14 5.98 -1.69
C MET A 298 -4.84 7.30 -1.97
N ALA A 299 -4.39 8.38 -1.33
CA ALA A 299 -4.76 9.71 -1.78
C ALA A 299 -4.26 9.94 -3.22
N SER A 300 -4.98 10.77 -3.99
CA SER A 300 -4.60 11.09 -5.37
C SER A 300 -3.33 11.95 -5.42
N SER A 301 -2.16 11.31 -5.56
CA SER A 301 -0.83 11.94 -5.74
C SER A 301 0.15 10.98 -6.42
N ASP A 302 1.11 11.52 -7.15
CA ASP A 302 2.22 10.80 -7.78
C ASP A 302 3.59 11.09 -7.13
N ASN A 303 3.61 11.80 -6.00
CA ASN A 303 4.82 12.13 -5.26
C ASN A 303 5.47 10.89 -4.60
N VAL A 304 6.72 10.61 -4.98
CA VAL A 304 7.50 9.48 -4.44
C VAL A 304 8.97 9.84 -4.33
N VAL A 305 9.51 9.81 -3.11
CA VAL A 305 10.95 9.94 -2.84
C VAL A 305 11.56 8.55 -2.74
N ARG A 306 12.57 8.23 -3.57
CA ARG A 306 13.12 6.86 -3.68
C ARG A 306 14.56 6.74 -3.18
N ALA A 307 14.91 5.54 -2.74
CA ALA A 307 16.16 5.23 -2.05
C ALA A 307 16.93 4.00 -2.57
N GLY A 308 16.25 3.04 -3.19
CA GLY A 308 16.83 1.75 -3.58
C GLY A 308 15.83 0.89 -4.35
N PHE A 309 16.28 -0.28 -4.84
CA PHE A 309 15.50 -1.19 -5.70
C PHE A 309 14.86 -0.48 -6.90
N THR A 310 15.59 0.45 -7.51
CA THR A 310 15.06 1.24 -8.61
C THR A 310 16.12 1.85 -9.51
N PRO A 311 15.89 1.83 -10.84
CA PRO A 311 16.67 2.62 -11.78
C PRO A 311 16.17 4.07 -11.91
N LYS A 312 15.03 4.41 -11.31
CA LYS A 312 14.42 5.76 -11.39
C LYS A 312 15.20 6.78 -10.55
N PHE A 313 14.82 8.05 -10.68
CA PHE A 313 15.37 9.15 -9.88
C PHE A 313 15.28 8.85 -8.37
N GLN A 314 16.39 9.10 -7.67
CA GLN A 314 16.55 8.91 -6.22
C GLN A 314 16.99 10.25 -5.61
N ASP A 315 16.26 10.71 -4.60
CA ASP A 315 16.52 11.99 -3.92
C ASP A 315 16.90 11.71 -2.47
N ILE A 316 18.14 11.22 -2.30
CA ILE A 316 18.68 10.81 -1.01
C ILE A 316 18.71 11.95 0.02
N PRO A 317 19.09 13.19 -0.32
CA PRO A 317 19.01 14.31 0.61
C PRO A 317 17.60 14.52 1.16
N THR A 318 16.58 14.61 0.27
CA THR A 318 15.19 14.77 0.71
C THR A 318 14.75 13.61 1.58
N LEU A 319 15.00 12.37 1.14
CA LEU A 319 14.64 11.14 1.88
C LEU A 319 15.19 11.17 3.31
N THR A 320 16.50 11.35 3.48
CA THR A 320 17.12 11.26 4.81
C THR A 320 16.69 12.39 5.76
N THR A 321 16.18 13.50 5.22
CA THR A 321 15.67 14.62 6.03
C THR A 321 14.18 14.52 6.35
N MET A 322 13.37 13.92 5.47
CA MET A 322 11.91 13.92 5.63
C MET A 322 11.42 12.86 6.61
N LEU A 323 12.12 11.73 6.73
CA LEU A 323 11.59 10.55 7.45
C LEU A 323 11.29 10.84 8.93
N THR A 324 10.23 10.22 9.45
CA THR A 324 9.82 10.36 10.86
C THR A 324 10.80 9.74 11.86
N TYR A 325 11.62 8.80 11.38
CA TYR A 325 12.49 7.92 12.16
C TYR A 325 11.76 7.22 13.32
N SER A 326 10.46 6.96 13.16
CA SER A 326 9.70 6.09 14.06
C SER A 326 10.23 4.66 14.00
N TYR A 327 10.44 4.04 15.16
CA TYR A 327 11.04 2.70 15.32
C TYR A 327 10.08 1.71 16.01
N ALA A 328 8.80 1.82 15.67
CA ALA A 328 7.75 0.98 16.22
C ALA A 328 7.91 -0.51 15.81
N PRO A 329 7.50 -1.46 16.67
CA PRO A 329 7.57 -2.88 16.35
C PRO A 329 6.69 -3.25 15.16
N ILE A 330 6.98 -4.41 14.55
CA ILE A 330 6.27 -4.96 13.39
C ILE A 330 4.75 -5.06 13.60
N SER A 331 4.29 -5.32 14.83
CA SER A 331 2.86 -5.42 15.16
C SER A 331 2.12 -4.10 14.97
N GLU A 332 2.79 -2.97 15.20
CA GLU A 332 2.20 -1.63 15.03
C GLU A 332 2.22 -1.15 13.58
N GLN A 333 2.86 -1.91 12.67
CA GLN A 333 2.77 -1.66 11.23
C GLN A 333 1.47 -2.21 10.64
N LYS A 334 0.83 -3.17 11.32
CA LYS A 334 -0.43 -3.77 10.89
C LYS A 334 -1.62 -2.97 11.39
N MET A 335 -2.67 -2.89 10.58
CA MET A 335 -3.95 -2.31 11.00
C MET A 335 -4.76 -3.32 11.80
N HIS A 336 -5.63 -2.80 12.67
CA HIS A 336 -6.63 -3.58 13.39
C HIS A 336 -8.00 -3.24 12.81
N PRO A 337 -8.47 -3.96 11.78
CA PRO A 337 -9.76 -3.67 11.17
C PRO A 337 -10.91 -4.07 12.11
N THR A 338 -12.05 -3.44 11.92
CA THR A 338 -13.25 -3.62 12.77
C THR A 338 -14.45 -4.03 11.92
N ASP A 339 -15.54 -4.46 12.55
CA ASP A 339 -16.78 -4.69 11.81
C ASP A 339 -17.32 -3.37 11.25
N TYR A 340 -17.75 -3.37 9.99
CA TYR A 340 -18.38 -2.19 9.38
C TYR A 340 -19.81 -2.06 9.90
N PRO A 341 -20.18 -0.94 10.57
CA PRO A 341 -21.47 -0.85 11.25
C PRO A 341 -22.65 -0.50 10.32
N TYR A 342 -22.39 0.09 9.15
CA TYR A 342 -23.42 0.60 8.24
C TYR A 342 -23.79 -0.39 7.12
N VAL A 343 -23.88 -1.67 7.49
CA VAL A 343 -24.29 -2.75 6.60
C VAL A 343 -25.19 -3.74 7.33
N THR A 344 -26.30 -4.09 6.70
CA THR A 344 -27.20 -5.14 7.18
C THR A 344 -26.94 -6.43 6.42
N LEU A 345 -26.59 -7.49 7.14
CA LEU A 345 -26.49 -8.83 6.57
C LEU A 345 -27.85 -9.55 6.68
N ASN A 346 -28.24 -10.36 5.68
CA ASN A 346 -29.46 -11.17 5.82
C ASN A 346 -29.21 -12.43 6.67
N SER A 347 -30.28 -13.18 7.00
CA SER A 347 -30.17 -14.41 7.79
C SER A 347 -29.24 -15.46 7.19
N THR A 348 -29.20 -15.57 5.86
CA THR A 348 -28.28 -16.46 5.14
C THR A 348 -26.82 -16.04 5.33
N ALA A 349 -26.53 -14.73 5.25
CA ALA A 349 -25.20 -14.18 5.49
C ALA A 349 -24.76 -14.40 6.95
N TYR A 350 -25.62 -14.09 7.93
CA TYR A 350 -25.31 -14.31 9.35
C TYR A 350 -25.03 -15.79 9.66
N SER A 351 -25.87 -16.70 9.17
CA SER A 351 -25.72 -18.14 9.43
C SER A 351 -24.55 -18.82 8.70
N SER A 352 -23.90 -18.12 7.76
CA SER A 352 -22.74 -18.61 7.00
C SER A 352 -21.42 -17.99 7.44
N SER A 353 -21.40 -17.22 8.54
CA SER A 353 -20.22 -16.47 8.96
C SER A 353 -19.69 -15.53 7.87
N SER A 354 -20.62 -14.97 7.08
CA SER A 354 -20.32 -13.85 6.19
C SER A 354 -19.95 -12.62 7.00
N SER A 355 -19.12 -11.74 6.44
CA SER A 355 -18.56 -10.58 7.16
C SER A 355 -18.46 -9.35 6.28
N ALA A 356 -18.39 -8.18 6.93
CA ALA A 356 -18.06 -6.91 6.32
C ALA A 356 -17.12 -6.16 7.26
N ILE A 357 -15.85 -6.08 6.88
CA ILE A 357 -14.75 -5.63 7.71
C ILE A 357 -14.22 -4.29 7.20
N LEU A 358 -14.19 -3.29 8.06
CA LEU A 358 -13.74 -1.93 7.82
C LEU A 358 -12.24 -1.78 8.09
N TYR A 359 -11.54 -1.22 7.11
CA TYR A 359 -10.17 -0.75 7.18
C TYR A 359 -10.21 0.77 7.07
N ASP A 360 -10.03 1.44 8.21
CA ASP A 360 -10.20 2.90 8.33
C ASP A 360 -8.89 3.58 8.77
N PRO A 361 -8.06 4.04 7.82
CA PRO A 361 -6.86 4.78 8.18
C PRO A 361 -7.22 6.17 8.73
N PRO A 362 -6.35 6.79 9.56
CA PRO A 362 -6.59 8.08 10.20
C PRO A 362 -6.40 9.27 9.25
N ILE A 363 -7.08 9.23 8.11
CA ILE A 363 -7.07 10.23 7.03
C ILE A 363 -8.49 10.36 6.46
N GLU A 364 -8.79 11.45 5.77
CA GLU A 364 -10.16 11.73 5.31
C GLU A 364 -10.44 11.16 3.91
N GLU A 365 -9.39 10.92 3.13
CA GLU A 365 -9.48 10.65 1.69
C GLU A 365 -10.18 9.33 1.39
N PHE A 366 -10.02 8.31 2.23
CA PHE A 366 -10.66 7.03 2.00
C PHE A 366 -10.78 6.15 3.25
N SER A 367 -11.67 5.17 3.13
CA SER A 367 -11.75 3.95 3.92
C SER A 367 -12.08 2.79 2.98
N VAL A 368 -11.81 1.55 3.39
CA VAL A 368 -12.12 0.35 2.58
C VAL A 368 -12.93 -0.64 3.40
N VAL A 369 -13.98 -1.22 2.82
CA VAL A 369 -14.70 -2.37 3.40
C VAL A 369 -14.41 -3.62 2.58
N LYS A 370 -13.93 -4.69 3.22
CA LYS A 370 -13.89 -6.03 2.64
C LYS A 370 -15.15 -6.77 3.05
N THR A 371 -15.90 -7.27 2.08
CA THR A 371 -17.10 -8.08 2.32
C THR A 371 -16.90 -9.48 1.78
N GLU A 372 -17.20 -10.47 2.62
CA GLU A 372 -17.16 -11.89 2.27
C GLU A 372 -18.53 -12.49 2.52
N LEU A 373 -19.22 -12.86 1.45
CA LEU A 373 -20.50 -13.56 1.49
C LEU A 373 -20.25 -15.04 1.21
N LYS A 374 -20.41 -15.88 2.24
CA LYS A 374 -19.97 -17.29 2.28
C LYS A 374 -21.07 -18.32 2.01
N LYS A 375 -22.11 -17.90 1.27
CA LYS A 375 -23.21 -18.78 0.87
C LYS A 375 -24.03 -18.15 -0.24
N LYS A 376 -24.52 -18.97 -1.17
CA LYS A 376 -25.51 -18.54 -2.16
C LYS A 376 -26.77 -17.95 -1.49
N GLY A 377 -27.19 -16.77 -1.93
CA GLY A 377 -28.31 -16.01 -1.37
C GLY A 377 -27.98 -15.24 -0.08
N ALA A 378 -26.72 -15.25 0.38
CA ALA A 378 -26.24 -14.29 1.37
C ALA A 378 -26.30 -12.88 0.78
N LYS A 379 -26.75 -11.91 1.58
CA LYS A 379 -26.91 -10.50 1.16
C LYS A 379 -26.24 -9.56 2.15
N ALA A 380 -25.64 -8.50 1.61
CA ALA A 380 -25.17 -7.33 2.34
C ALA A 380 -25.83 -6.08 1.76
N THR A 381 -26.62 -5.38 2.57
CA THR A 381 -27.25 -4.10 2.24
C THR A 381 -26.48 -2.98 2.92
N PHE A 382 -25.77 -2.18 2.13
CA PHE A 382 -25.02 -1.01 2.60
C PHE A 382 -25.93 0.19 2.67
N GLU A 383 -25.92 0.88 3.80
CA GLU A 383 -26.62 2.16 3.94
C GLU A 383 -26.04 3.21 2.98
N ALA A 384 -26.88 4.18 2.64
CA ALA A 384 -26.47 5.32 1.85
C ALA A 384 -25.46 6.18 2.61
N ILE A 385 -24.33 6.49 1.97
CA ILE A 385 -23.29 7.37 2.52
C ILE A 385 -23.24 8.68 1.74
N ALA A 386 -22.79 9.77 2.37
CA ALA A 386 -22.65 11.09 1.76
C ALA A 386 -21.36 11.23 0.92
N GLY A 387 -21.02 10.20 0.14
CA GLY A 387 -19.85 10.20 -0.71
C GLY A 387 -19.75 9.05 -1.71
N PRO A 388 -18.77 9.08 -2.61
CA PRO A 388 -18.65 8.13 -3.70
C PRO A 388 -18.05 6.81 -3.21
N SER A 389 -18.37 5.71 -3.92
CA SER A 389 -17.78 4.40 -3.69
C SER A 389 -17.31 3.73 -4.99
N ILE A 390 -16.22 2.99 -4.91
CA ILE A 390 -15.79 2.03 -5.93
C ILE A 390 -15.78 0.63 -5.32
N PHE A 391 -16.47 -0.29 -5.97
CA PHE A 391 -16.47 -1.72 -5.64
C PHE A 391 -15.63 -2.49 -6.65
N ILE A 392 -14.85 -3.46 -6.19
CA ILE A 392 -14.26 -4.52 -7.02
C ILE A 392 -14.61 -5.88 -6.44
N CYS A 393 -15.06 -6.80 -7.29
CA CYS A 393 -15.15 -8.21 -6.94
C CYS A 393 -13.80 -8.90 -7.19
N THR A 394 -13.27 -9.60 -6.19
CA THR A 394 -11.97 -10.30 -6.28
C THR A 394 -12.13 -11.81 -6.33
N ASN A 395 -13.27 -12.35 -5.89
CA ASN A 395 -13.57 -13.77 -5.92
C ASN A 395 -15.09 -14.00 -6.03
N GLY A 396 -15.50 -15.05 -6.73
CA GLY A 396 -16.89 -15.45 -6.86
C GLY A 396 -17.74 -14.63 -7.83
N GLU A 397 -19.05 -14.80 -7.71
CA GLU A 397 -20.06 -14.12 -8.53
C GLU A 397 -21.36 -13.85 -7.75
N GLY A 398 -22.09 -12.85 -8.20
CA GLY A 398 -23.27 -12.34 -7.51
C GLY A 398 -23.97 -11.24 -8.29
N THR A 399 -24.70 -10.40 -7.59
CA THR A 399 -25.33 -9.19 -8.15
C THR A 399 -25.07 -7.97 -7.28
N ILE A 400 -25.06 -6.80 -7.91
CA ILE A 400 -25.05 -5.49 -7.27
C ILE A 400 -26.31 -4.71 -7.69
N SER A 401 -27.01 -4.13 -6.72
CA SER A 401 -28.25 -3.40 -6.96
C SER A 401 -28.24 -2.03 -6.31
N VAL A 402 -28.76 -1.03 -7.03
CA VAL A 402 -29.04 0.33 -6.53
C VAL A 402 -30.43 0.73 -7.04
N GLY A 403 -31.37 0.94 -6.13
CA GLY A 403 -32.77 1.19 -6.48
C GLY A 403 -33.31 0.11 -7.44
N PRO A 404 -33.85 0.45 -8.63
CA PRO A 404 -34.39 -0.53 -9.57
C PRO A 404 -33.32 -1.17 -10.48
N LYS A 405 -32.07 -0.68 -10.50
CA LYS A 405 -31.01 -1.23 -11.37
C LYS A 405 -30.30 -2.36 -10.63
N THR A 406 -30.18 -3.51 -11.29
CA THR A 406 -29.40 -4.67 -10.82
C THR A 406 -28.48 -5.13 -11.93
N GLU A 407 -27.23 -5.39 -11.59
CA GLU A 407 -26.17 -5.83 -12.50
C GLU A 407 -25.52 -7.11 -11.97
N GLU A 408 -25.06 -7.97 -12.88
CA GLU A 408 -24.25 -9.13 -12.53
C GLU A 408 -22.86 -8.68 -12.06
N VAL A 409 -22.32 -9.31 -11.01
CA VAL A 409 -20.96 -9.10 -10.54
C VAL A 409 -20.17 -10.40 -10.65
N LYS A 410 -19.00 -10.35 -11.27
CA LYS A 410 -18.04 -11.47 -11.32
C LYS A 410 -16.66 -10.98 -10.89
N ALA A 411 -15.79 -11.91 -10.50
CA ALA A 411 -14.40 -11.60 -10.20
C ALA A 411 -13.75 -10.74 -11.31
N GLY A 412 -13.20 -9.60 -10.92
CA GLY A 412 -12.62 -8.58 -11.79
C GLY A 412 -13.58 -7.47 -12.22
N PHE A 413 -14.89 -7.58 -11.98
CA PHE A 413 -15.81 -6.48 -12.29
C PHE A 413 -15.66 -5.36 -11.27
N VAL A 414 -15.68 -4.13 -11.78
CA VAL A 414 -15.55 -2.90 -10.99
C VAL A 414 -16.82 -2.06 -11.19
N TYR A 415 -17.33 -1.49 -10.11
CA TYR A 415 -18.51 -0.62 -10.13
C TYR A 415 -18.24 0.68 -9.40
N PHE A 416 -18.68 1.79 -9.99
CA PHE A 416 -18.87 3.04 -9.27
C PHE A 416 -20.30 3.10 -8.73
N VAL A 417 -20.42 3.46 -7.47
CA VAL A 417 -21.69 3.78 -6.81
C VAL A 417 -21.61 5.22 -6.31
N GLY A 418 -22.50 6.08 -6.81
CA GLY A 418 -22.52 7.49 -6.41
C GLY A 418 -23.06 7.73 -5.01
N ALA A 419 -22.84 8.94 -4.51
CA ALA A 419 -23.27 9.36 -3.18
C ALA A 419 -24.79 9.19 -2.97
N THR A 420 -25.16 8.98 -1.71
CA THR A 420 -26.54 8.83 -1.21
C THR A 420 -27.30 7.61 -1.74
N ALA A 421 -26.63 6.71 -2.45
CA ALA A 421 -27.22 5.48 -2.95
C ALA A 421 -27.07 4.34 -1.94
N GLU A 422 -28.19 3.74 -1.54
CA GLU A 422 -28.18 2.41 -0.92
C GLU A 422 -27.72 1.37 -1.96
N CYS A 423 -26.86 0.44 -1.55
CA CYS A 423 -26.29 -0.57 -2.41
C CYS A 423 -26.47 -1.96 -1.81
N VAL A 424 -26.95 -2.92 -2.60
CA VAL A 424 -27.15 -4.31 -2.17
C VAL A 424 -26.24 -5.24 -2.96
N LEU A 425 -25.46 -6.06 -2.24
CA LEU A 425 -24.74 -7.19 -2.79
C LEU A 425 -25.46 -8.49 -2.44
N GLU A 426 -25.62 -9.38 -3.41
CA GLU A 426 -26.18 -10.72 -3.20
C GLU A 426 -25.26 -11.77 -3.85
N SER A 427 -24.85 -12.77 -3.07
CA SER A 427 -24.00 -13.85 -3.57
C SER A 427 -24.80 -14.86 -4.40
N GLN A 428 -24.25 -15.24 -5.56
CA GLN A 428 -24.74 -16.36 -6.37
C GLN A 428 -23.84 -17.60 -6.28
N SER A 429 -22.66 -17.48 -5.65
CA SER A 429 -21.68 -18.54 -5.39
C SER A 429 -21.53 -18.87 -3.89
N GLU A 430 -20.74 -19.90 -3.57
CA GLU A 430 -20.42 -20.26 -2.18
C GLU A 430 -19.51 -19.23 -1.52
N ASP A 431 -18.54 -18.68 -2.26
CA ASP A 431 -17.71 -17.56 -1.80
C ASP A 431 -17.86 -16.40 -2.77
N PHE A 432 -18.14 -15.20 -2.25
CA PHE A 432 -18.20 -13.96 -3.02
C PHE A 432 -17.52 -12.85 -2.21
N THR A 433 -16.42 -12.31 -2.74
CA THR A 433 -15.56 -11.34 -2.04
C THR A 433 -15.47 -10.04 -2.80
N THR A 434 -15.86 -8.95 -2.15
CA THR A 434 -15.75 -7.59 -2.71
C THR A 434 -14.97 -6.66 -1.80
N PHE A 435 -14.30 -5.67 -2.39
CA PHE A 435 -13.75 -4.54 -1.67
C PHE A 435 -14.45 -3.25 -2.14
N LYS A 436 -14.93 -2.46 -1.18
CA LYS A 436 -15.56 -1.14 -1.37
C LYS A 436 -14.61 -0.07 -0.85
N ALA A 437 -13.96 0.69 -1.73
CA ALA A 437 -13.30 1.94 -1.35
C ALA A 437 -14.30 3.09 -1.38
N PHE A 438 -14.31 3.94 -0.36
CA PHE A 438 -15.22 5.07 -0.27
C PHE A 438 -14.61 6.24 0.49
N CYS A 439 -15.18 7.44 0.32
CA CYS A 439 -14.84 8.62 1.09
C CYS A 439 -16.12 9.22 1.68
N GLU A 440 -16.08 9.61 2.95
CA GLU A 440 -17.14 10.35 3.62
C GLU A 440 -16.51 11.37 4.57
N LEU A 441 -16.97 12.61 4.53
CA LEU A 441 -16.40 13.70 5.33
C LEU A 441 -17.00 13.79 6.75
N SER A 442 -18.18 13.22 6.98
CA SER A 442 -18.82 13.18 8.29
C SER A 442 -18.25 12.06 9.15
N GLY A 443 -17.75 12.37 10.35
CA GLY A 443 -17.38 11.38 11.37
C GLY A 443 -15.89 11.17 11.62
N LYS A 444 -15.01 11.79 10.83
CA LYS A 444 -13.57 11.84 11.11
C LYS A 444 -13.24 13.16 11.78
N GLU A 445 -13.42 13.24 13.10
CA GLU A 445 -12.84 14.36 13.85
C GLU A 445 -11.32 14.39 13.55
N SER A 446 -10.85 15.53 13.08
CA SER A 446 -9.43 15.74 12.80
C SER A 446 -8.60 15.39 14.04
N ALA A 447 -7.82 14.32 13.98
CA ALA A 447 -6.85 13.95 15.03
C ALA A 447 -5.70 14.97 15.19
N ASN A 448 -5.78 16.13 14.54
CA ASN A 448 -4.91 17.30 14.72
C ASN A 448 -5.55 18.37 15.62
N GLY A 449 -6.29 17.94 16.65
CA GLY A 449 -6.62 18.80 17.77
C GLY A 449 -5.37 19.03 18.62
N THR A 450 -4.59 20.06 18.29
CA THR A 450 -3.60 20.65 19.20
C THR A 450 -4.22 20.91 20.57
N LYS A 451 -3.74 20.19 21.57
CA LYS A 451 -3.38 20.73 22.88
C LYS A 451 -2.13 20.03 23.41
#